data_AF-A0A7V2LVV2-F1
#
_entry.id   AF-A0A7V2LVV2-F1
#
_cell.length_a   1.000
_cell.length_b   1.000
_cell.length_c   1.000
_cell.angle_alpha   90.00
_cell.angle_beta   90.00
_cell.angle_gamma   90.00
#
_symmetry.space_group_name_H-M   'P 1'
#
loop_
_entity.id
_entity.type
_entity.pdbx_description
1 polymer ?
#
loop_
_entity_poly.entity_id
_entity_poly.type
_entity_poly.pdbx_seq_one_letter_code
_entity_poly.pdbx_strand_id
1 'polypeptide(L)'
;PADEVARTKQLYIQLGCFACHGANYEGKQGPIIVDMPVDEIIHQVRNDAPNPQDMPAFDQTMISDADLEILAKFLNSPTIADTAVVIPDEVRTHLEKAYDALIAGEKAGGETHLKAALKAAQDAGAGEGLIKSLNDLIEDLEEETWQKDTELHLDILLGK
;
A
#
# COMPACT_ATOMS: atom_id res chain seq x y z
N PRO A 1 -5.20 18.97 14.22
CA PRO A 1 -6.26 19.09 15.27
C PRO A 1 -7.40 18.10 15.01
N ALA A 2 -8.30 17.84 15.97
CA ALA A 2 -9.40 16.87 15.79
C ALA A 2 -10.29 17.19 14.58
N ASP A 3 -10.53 18.47 14.31
CA ASP A 3 -11.32 18.94 13.16
C ASP A 3 -10.64 18.64 11.82
N GLU A 4 -9.31 18.66 11.79
CA GLU A 4 -8.53 18.34 10.59
C GLU A 4 -8.59 16.85 10.28
N VAL A 5 -8.47 15.98 11.29
CA VAL A 5 -8.64 14.53 11.14
C VAL A 5 -10.03 14.19 10.62
N ALA A 6 -11.07 14.81 11.19
CA ALA A 6 -12.45 14.59 10.73
C ALA A 6 -12.64 15.05 9.28
N ARG A 7 -12.09 16.23 8.92
CA ARG A 7 -12.12 16.76 7.56
C ARG A 7 -11.39 15.84 6.58
N THR A 8 -10.22 15.33 6.92
CA THR A 8 -9.45 14.44 6.04
C THR A 8 -10.14 13.11 5.80
N LYS A 9 -10.75 12.52 6.84
CA LYS A 9 -11.59 11.32 6.67
C LYS A 9 -12.79 11.59 5.76
N GLN A 10 -13.42 12.75 5.90
CA GLN A 10 -14.52 13.14 5.02
C GLN A 10 -14.06 13.29 3.57
N LEU A 11 -12.89 13.91 3.33
CA LEU A 11 -12.31 14.06 2.00
C LEU A 11 -12.03 12.70 1.36
N TYR A 12 -11.40 11.79 2.11
CA TYR A 12 -11.12 10.42 1.68
C TYR A 12 -12.40 9.66 1.26
N ILE A 13 -13.51 9.87 1.97
CA ILE A 13 -14.81 9.28 1.63
C ILE A 13 -15.43 9.96 0.41
N GLN A 14 -15.40 11.30 0.34
CA GLN A 14 -16.01 12.08 -0.74
C GLN A 14 -15.35 11.85 -2.10
N LEU A 15 -14.03 11.63 -2.10
CA LEU A 15 -13.27 11.28 -3.30
C LEU A 15 -13.42 9.81 -3.71
N GLY A 16 -14.07 8.99 -2.88
CA GLY A 16 -14.30 7.57 -3.15
C GLY A 16 -13.09 6.67 -2.91
N CYS A 17 -11.98 7.19 -2.34
CA CYS A 17 -10.76 6.40 -2.09
C CYS A 17 -11.03 5.14 -1.24
N PHE A 18 -11.96 5.24 -0.29
CA PHE A 18 -12.37 4.12 0.58
C PHE A 18 -12.96 2.93 -0.17
N ALA A 19 -13.48 3.14 -1.38
CA ALA A 19 -14.06 2.07 -2.18
C ALA A 19 -12.98 1.05 -2.58
N CYS A 20 -11.77 1.53 -2.89
CA CYS A 20 -10.64 0.70 -3.28
C CYS A 20 -9.74 0.33 -2.10
N HIS A 21 -9.51 1.27 -1.19
CA HIS A 21 -8.48 1.13 -0.15
C HIS A 21 -9.04 0.83 1.26
N GLY A 22 -10.36 0.63 1.39
CA GLY A 22 -10.97 0.30 2.68
C GLY A 22 -11.29 1.52 3.54
N ALA A 23 -12.06 1.33 4.62
CA ALA A 23 -12.48 2.45 5.47
C ALA A 23 -11.41 2.88 6.48
N ASN A 24 -10.49 1.96 6.77
CA ASN A 24 -9.34 2.09 7.67
C ASN A 24 -8.03 1.89 6.89
N TYR A 25 -8.04 2.16 5.57
CA TYR A 25 -6.85 2.08 4.71
C TYR A 25 -6.27 0.66 4.57
N GLU A 26 -7.06 -0.35 4.94
CA GLU A 26 -6.70 -1.76 5.02
C GLU A 26 -6.62 -2.46 3.65
N GLY A 27 -6.89 -1.73 2.57
CA GLY A 27 -7.00 -2.26 1.21
C GLY A 27 -8.28 -3.05 0.95
N LYS A 28 -8.65 -3.17 -0.32
CA LYS A 28 -9.72 -4.03 -0.85
C LYS A 28 -9.32 -4.50 -2.24
N GLN A 29 -9.91 -3.90 -3.28
CA GLN A 29 -9.46 -4.04 -4.66
C GLN A 29 -8.18 -3.25 -4.93
N GLY A 30 -7.90 -2.22 -4.14
CA GLY A 30 -6.61 -1.52 -4.09
C GLY A 30 -5.79 -1.97 -2.88
N PRO A 31 -4.46 -1.71 -2.88
CA PRO A 31 -3.57 -2.13 -1.80
C PRO A 31 -3.81 -1.36 -0.50
N ILE A 32 -3.16 -1.82 0.56
CA ILE A 32 -2.97 -1.09 1.82
C ILE A 32 -2.14 0.18 1.54
N ILE A 33 -2.53 1.32 2.11
CA ILE A 33 -1.91 2.65 1.82
C ILE A 33 -1.54 3.44 3.07
N VAL A 34 -1.25 2.75 4.17
CA VAL A 34 -0.76 3.36 5.42
C VAL A 34 0.76 3.49 5.39
N ASP A 35 1.29 4.44 6.15
CA ASP A 35 2.73 4.70 6.32
C ASP A 35 3.48 4.99 5.00
N MET A 36 2.76 5.26 3.92
CA MET A 36 3.38 5.65 2.64
C MET A 36 3.96 7.06 2.74
N PRO A 37 5.13 7.34 2.13
CA PRO A 37 5.70 8.67 2.06
C PRO A 37 4.74 9.68 1.43
N VAL A 38 4.73 10.90 1.98
CA VAL A 38 3.81 11.97 1.56
C VAL A 38 3.96 12.30 0.08
N ASP A 39 5.19 12.36 -0.42
CA ASP A 39 5.51 12.63 -1.81
C ASP A 39 5.07 11.49 -2.74
N GLU A 40 5.21 10.24 -2.30
CA GLU A 40 4.72 9.07 -3.05
C GLU A 40 3.20 9.07 -3.17
N ILE A 41 2.47 9.34 -2.08
CA ILE A 41 1.00 9.48 -2.11
C ILE A 41 0.58 10.59 -3.08
N ILE A 42 1.23 11.76 -3.00
CA ILE A 42 0.95 12.88 -3.91
C ILE A 42 1.22 12.46 -5.36
N HIS A 43 2.35 11.78 -5.59
CA HIS A 43 2.73 11.30 -6.91
C HIS A 43 1.68 10.36 -7.50
N GLN A 44 1.26 9.32 -6.78
CA GLN A 44 0.27 8.34 -7.26
C GLN A 44 -1.15 8.91 -7.36
N VAL A 45 -1.52 9.91 -6.58
CA VAL A 45 -2.83 10.56 -6.75
C VAL A 45 -2.85 11.45 -7.98
N ARG A 46 -1.71 12.05 -8.36
CA ARG A 46 -1.61 12.96 -9.51
C ARG A 46 -1.26 12.28 -10.82
N ASN A 47 -0.59 11.15 -10.77
CA ASN A 47 -0.22 10.36 -11.94
C ASN A 47 -1.00 9.06 -11.87
N ASP A 48 -1.64 8.66 -12.96
CA ASP A 48 -2.37 7.39 -13.01
C ASP A 48 -1.47 6.25 -12.48
N ALA A 49 -2.08 5.24 -11.83
CA ALA A 49 -1.38 3.98 -11.64
C ALA A 49 -0.89 3.45 -13.02
N PRO A 50 0.14 2.59 -13.07
CA PRO A 50 0.64 2.02 -14.34
C PRO A 50 -0.47 1.53 -15.27
N ASN A 51 -1.57 1.04 -14.68
CA ASN A 51 -2.86 0.88 -15.32
C ASN A 51 -3.89 1.90 -14.78
N PRO A 52 -4.28 2.92 -15.58
CA PRO A 52 -5.23 3.97 -15.14
C PRO A 52 -6.63 3.45 -14.75
N GLN A 53 -6.96 2.21 -15.11
CA GLN A 53 -8.22 1.58 -14.70
C GLN A 53 -8.18 1.13 -13.23
N ASP A 54 -7.00 0.95 -12.65
CA ASP A 54 -6.83 0.44 -11.28
C ASP A 54 -6.87 1.59 -10.26
N MET A 55 -6.28 2.74 -10.61
CA MET A 55 -6.42 4.00 -9.87
C MET A 55 -6.31 5.20 -10.84
N PRO A 56 -7.42 5.91 -11.12
CA PRO A 56 -7.38 7.08 -11.99
C PRO A 56 -6.70 8.26 -11.30
N ALA A 57 -6.00 9.10 -12.05
CA ALA A 57 -5.44 10.35 -11.57
C ALA A 57 -6.54 11.31 -11.13
N PHE A 58 -6.30 11.98 -10.01
CA PHE A 58 -7.15 13.06 -9.50
C PHE A 58 -6.46 14.37 -9.84
N ASP A 59 -7.11 15.21 -10.63
CA ASP A 59 -6.59 16.53 -10.96
C ASP A 59 -6.90 17.58 -9.86
N GLN A 60 -6.40 18.80 -10.05
CA GLN A 60 -6.64 19.91 -9.13
C GLN A 60 -8.11 20.35 -9.04
N THR A 61 -8.96 19.93 -9.98
CA THR A 61 -10.41 20.20 -9.94
C THR A 61 -11.14 19.21 -9.02
N MET A 62 -10.59 18.01 -8.82
CA MET A 62 -11.13 17.00 -7.91
C MET A 62 -10.64 17.20 -6.48
N ILE A 63 -9.33 17.45 -6.29
CA ILE A 63 -8.71 17.72 -4.99
C ILE A 63 -7.62 18.76 -5.14
N SER A 64 -7.64 19.81 -4.32
CA SER A 64 -6.60 20.85 -4.31
C SER A 64 -5.26 20.30 -3.80
N ASP A 65 -4.12 20.89 -4.19
CA ASP A 65 -2.80 20.43 -3.71
C ASP A 65 -2.68 20.55 -2.18
N ALA A 66 -3.27 21.59 -1.59
CA ALA A 66 -3.28 21.78 -0.14
C ALA A 66 -4.08 20.67 0.57
N ASP A 67 -5.22 20.27 0.02
CA ASP A 67 -6.02 19.19 0.60
C ASP A 67 -5.40 17.82 0.38
N LEU A 68 -4.73 17.61 -0.77
CA LEU A 68 -3.98 16.40 -1.05
C LEU A 68 -2.77 16.26 -0.11
N GLU A 69 -2.06 17.34 0.17
CA GLU A 69 -0.94 17.31 1.13
C GLU A 69 -1.42 16.95 2.55
N ILE A 70 -2.58 17.47 2.97
CA ILE A 70 -3.19 17.12 4.26
C ILE A 70 -3.60 15.64 4.27
N LEU A 71 -4.20 15.14 3.19
CA LEU A 71 -4.57 13.73 3.05
C LEU A 71 -3.35 12.82 3.07
N ALA A 72 -2.29 13.19 2.35
CA ALA A 72 -1.05 12.42 2.29
C ALA A 72 -0.35 12.34 3.64
N LYS A 73 -0.23 13.46 4.36
CA LYS A 73 0.30 13.47 5.75
C LYS A 73 -0.54 12.62 6.69
N PHE A 74 -1.86 12.63 6.49
CA PHE A 74 -2.75 11.82 7.29
C PHE A 74 -2.56 10.32 7.02
N LEU A 75 -2.39 9.89 5.77
CA LEU A 75 -2.15 8.48 5.39
C LEU A 75 -0.75 7.98 5.75
N ASN A 76 0.23 8.88 5.80
CA ASN A 76 1.59 8.58 6.28
C ASN A 76 1.65 8.39 7.81
N SER A 77 0.64 8.80 8.58
CA SER A 77 0.66 8.71 10.04
C SER A 77 0.30 7.34 10.64
N PRO A 78 -0.73 6.60 10.16
CA PRO A 78 -1.02 5.27 10.67
C PRO A 78 -0.02 4.25 10.14
N THR A 79 0.19 3.19 10.90
CA THR A 79 0.94 2.00 10.51
C THR A 79 -0.03 0.84 10.22
N ILE A 80 0.48 -0.29 9.70
CA ILE A 80 -0.29 -1.54 9.58
C ILE A 80 -1.01 -1.89 10.90
N ALA A 81 -0.36 -1.67 12.05
CA ALA A 81 -0.91 -1.99 13.36
C ALA A 81 -2.12 -1.13 13.76
N ASP A 82 -2.27 0.05 13.13
CA ASP A 82 -3.43 0.94 13.33
C ASP A 82 -4.62 0.58 12.42
N THR A 83 -4.43 -0.37 11.51
CA THR A 83 -5.48 -0.88 10.62
C THR A 83 -6.17 -2.11 11.21
N ALA A 84 -7.14 -2.67 10.47
CA ALA A 84 -7.73 -3.98 10.79
C ALA A 84 -6.98 -5.17 10.16
N VAL A 85 -5.85 -4.92 9.46
CA VAL A 85 -5.09 -5.97 8.78
C VAL A 85 -4.36 -6.83 9.81
N VAL A 86 -4.58 -8.14 9.71
CA VAL A 86 -3.81 -9.14 10.45
C VAL A 86 -2.90 -9.85 9.45
N ILE A 87 -1.60 -9.81 9.70
CA ILE A 87 -0.60 -10.55 8.91
C ILE A 87 -0.32 -11.86 9.64
N PRO A 88 -0.69 -13.02 9.07
CA PRO A 88 -0.38 -14.32 9.67
C PRO A 88 1.13 -14.54 9.82
N ASP A 89 1.54 -15.28 10.85
CA ASP A 89 2.97 -15.52 11.16
C ASP A 89 3.75 -16.15 9.98
N GLU A 90 3.11 -17.06 9.24
CA GLU A 90 3.71 -17.69 8.05
C GLU A 90 3.91 -16.67 6.92
N VAL A 91 2.95 -15.76 6.73
CA VAL A 91 3.07 -14.65 5.77
C VAL A 91 4.22 -13.73 6.17
N ARG A 92 4.28 -13.33 7.45
CA ARG A 92 5.38 -12.50 7.98
C ARG A 92 6.74 -13.14 7.76
N THR A 93 6.86 -14.44 8.05
CA THR A 93 8.11 -15.20 7.85
C THR A 93 8.57 -15.14 6.40
N HIS A 94 7.64 -15.21 5.44
CA HIS A 94 7.97 -15.11 4.02
C HIS A 94 8.28 -13.68 3.58
N LEU A 95 7.57 -12.68 4.12
CA LEU A 95 7.88 -11.27 3.86
C LEU A 95 9.30 -10.89 4.35
N GLU A 96 9.71 -11.35 5.52
CA GLU A 96 11.06 -11.13 6.05
C GLU A 96 12.13 -11.74 5.15
N LYS A 97 11.91 -12.97 4.66
CA LYS A 97 12.84 -13.61 3.71
C LYS A 97 12.85 -12.94 2.35
N ALA A 98 11.71 -12.44 1.89
CA ALA A 98 11.64 -11.66 0.65
C ALA A 98 12.47 -10.38 0.79
N TYR A 99 12.30 -9.65 1.89
CA TYR A 99 13.06 -8.45 2.21
C TYR A 99 14.57 -8.70 2.23
N ASP A 100 15.02 -9.72 2.97
CA ASP A 100 16.44 -10.06 3.06
C ASP A 100 17.04 -10.40 1.68
N ALA A 101 16.30 -11.16 0.85
CA ALA A 101 16.72 -11.49 -0.51
C ALA A 101 16.80 -10.25 -1.41
N LEU A 102 15.81 -9.36 -1.36
CA LEU A 102 15.76 -8.16 -2.21
C LEU A 102 16.87 -7.17 -1.87
N ILE A 103 17.15 -6.95 -0.58
CA ILE A 103 18.31 -6.14 -0.14
C ILE A 103 19.64 -6.74 -0.59
N ALA A 104 19.74 -8.07 -0.63
CA ALA A 104 20.91 -8.76 -1.16
C ALA A 104 21.00 -8.68 -2.71
N GLY A 105 20.04 -8.07 -3.39
CA GLY A 105 19.96 -8.00 -4.86
C GLY A 105 19.46 -9.30 -5.50
N GLU A 106 18.93 -10.24 -4.72
CA GLU A 106 18.47 -11.55 -5.16
C GLU A 106 16.99 -11.51 -5.58
N LYS A 107 16.69 -10.79 -6.66
CA LYS A 107 15.32 -10.60 -7.19
C LYS A 107 14.48 -11.88 -7.25
N ALA A 108 15.04 -12.97 -7.81
CA ALA A 108 14.35 -14.26 -7.93
C ALA A 108 14.05 -14.92 -6.56
N GLY A 109 14.93 -14.70 -5.58
CA GLY A 109 14.71 -15.15 -4.19
C GLY A 109 13.59 -14.37 -3.54
N GLY A 110 13.59 -13.03 -3.72
CA GLY A 110 12.51 -12.14 -3.29
C GLY A 110 11.15 -12.55 -3.86
N GLU A 111 11.07 -12.74 -5.18
CA GLU A 111 9.86 -13.19 -5.89
C GLU A 111 9.34 -14.54 -5.35
N THR A 112 10.25 -15.49 -5.14
CA THR A 112 9.90 -16.82 -4.59
C THR A 112 9.24 -16.69 -3.23
N HIS A 113 9.78 -15.83 -2.37
CA HIS A 113 9.24 -15.62 -1.03
C HIS A 113 7.96 -14.78 -1.02
N LEU A 114 7.81 -13.78 -1.89
CA LEU A 114 6.55 -13.04 -2.05
C LEU A 114 5.41 -13.97 -2.53
N LYS A 115 5.69 -14.87 -3.50
CA LYS A 115 4.71 -15.87 -3.95
C LYS A 115 4.31 -16.84 -2.83
N ALA A 116 5.27 -17.22 -1.99
CA ALA A 116 4.98 -18.04 -0.81
C ALA A 116 4.15 -17.29 0.25
N ALA A 117 4.45 -16.01 0.47
CA ALA A 117 3.65 -15.13 1.35
C ALA A 117 2.20 -15.00 0.83
N LEU A 118 2.02 -14.77 -0.47
CA LEU A 118 0.71 -14.69 -1.11
C LEU A 118 -0.07 -16.00 -0.92
N LYS A 119 0.56 -17.15 -1.18
CA LYS A 119 -0.08 -18.45 -0.97
C LYS A 119 -0.49 -18.65 0.50
N ALA A 120 0.40 -18.35 1.45
CA ALA A 120 0.10 -18.48 2.87
C ALA A 120 -1.05 -17.54 3.30
N ALA A 121 -1.11 -16.32 2.76
CA ALA A 121 -2.20 -15.38 3.01
C ALA A 121 -3.55 -15.91 2.50
N GLN A 122 -3.56 -16.49 1.29
CA GLN A 122 -4.75 -17.12 0.71
C GLN A 122 -5.20 -18.35 1.52
N ASP A 123 -4.27 -19.23 1.89
CA ASP A 123 -4.57 -20.45 2.67
C ASP A 123 -5.10 -20.11 4.08
N ALA A 124 -4.62 -19.00 4.68
CA ALA A 124 -5.08 -18.50 5.97
C ALA A 124 -6.40 -17.70 5.91
N GLY A 125 -6.92 -17.40 4.72
CA GLY A 125 -8.09 -16.54 4.55
C GLY A 125 -7.85 -15.09 5.00
N ALA A 126 -6.64 -14.57 4.74
CA ALA A 126 -6.31 -13.18 5.04
C ALA A 126 -7.18 -12.18 4.25
N GLY A 127 -7.23 -10.93 4.73
CA GLY A 127 -8.03 -9.88 4.10
C GLY A 127 -7.61 -9.55 2.67
N GLU A 128 -8.57 -9.11 1.85
CA GLU A 128 -8.37 -8.79 0.43
C GLU A 128 -7.25 -7.78 0.20
N GLY A 129 -7.13 -6.76 1.05
CA GLY A 129 -6.07 -5.75 0.93
C GLY A 129 -4.66 -6.32 1.09
N LEU A 130 -4.45 -7.28 1.99
CA LEU A 130 -3.15 -7.95 2.11
C LEU A 130 -2.85 -8.80 0.87
N ILE A 131 -3.86 -9.50 0.35
CA ILE A 131 -3.72 -10.28 -0.89
C ILE A 131 -3.39 -9.35 -2.07
N LYS A 132 -4.07 -8.21 -2.20
CA LYS A 132 -3.80 -7.22 -3.26
C LYS A 132 -2.40 -6.64 -3.13
N SER A 133 -2.00 -6.15 -1.96
CA SER A 133 -0.64 -5.65 -1.72
C SER A 133 0.45 -6.66 -2.04
N LEU A 134 0.24 -7.95 -1.78
CA LEU A 134 1.19 -8.99 -2.13
C LEU A 134 1.26 -9.27 -3.64
N ASN A 135 0.13 -9.18 -4.36
CA ASN A 135 0.15 -9.26 -5.83
C ASN A 135 0.88 -8.07 -6.44
N ASP A 136 0.58 -6.85 -5.97
CA ASP A 136 1.20 -5.61 -6.46
C ASP A 136 2.72 -5.67 -6.25
N LEU A 137 3.17 -6.11 -5.07
CA LEU A 137 4.60 -6.35 -4.80
C LEU A 137 5.26 -7.33 -5.78
N ILE A 138 4.54 -8.37 -6.23
CA ILE A 138 5.07 -9.35 -7.20
C ILE A 138 5.10 -8.75 -8.60
N GLU A 139 4.10 -7.96 -8.97
CA GLU A 139 4.03 -7.25 -10.25
C GLU A 139 5.10 -6.15 -10.34
N ASP A 140 5.32 -5.38 -9.26
CA ASP A 140 6.35 -4.35 -9.15
C ASP A 140 7.76 -4.92 -9.35
N LEU A 141 7.97 -6.20 -9.06
CA LEU A 141 9.23 -6.85 -9.39
C LEU A 141 9.48 -6.86 -10.89
N GLU A 142 8.50 -6.79 -11.77
CA GLU A 142 8.74 -6.79 -13.22
C GLU A 142 9.29 -5.44 -13.73
N GLU A 143 9.12 -4.37 -12.95
CA GLU A 143 9.52 -3.01 -13.31
C GLU A 143 11.02 -2.74 -13.15
N GLU A 144 11.52 -1.69 -13.83
CA GLU A 144 12.93 -1.27 -13.70
C GLU A 144 13.23 -0.66 -12.32
N THR A 145 12.23 -0.05 -11.68
CA THR A 145 12.35 0.62 -10.36
C THR A 145 12.08 -0.30 -9.18
N TRP A 146 11.91 -1.60 -9.43
CA TRP A 146 11.41 -2.58 -8.45
C TRP A 146 12.03 -2.47 -7.06
N GLN A 147 13.34 -2.22 -6.96
CA GLN A 147 14.03 -2.15 -5.66
C GLN A 147 13.39 -1.12 -4.74
N LYS A 148 13.21 0.11 -5.23
CA LYS A 148 12.68 1.20 -4.41
C LYS A 148 11.25 0.90 -3.97
N ASP A 149 10.42 0.46 -4.90
CA ASP A 149 8.98 0.33 -4.69
C ASP A 149 8.67 -0.90 -3.82
N THR A 150 9.36 -2.02 -4.07
CA THR A 150 9.20 -3.24 -3.26
C THR A 150 9.80 -3.15 -1.86
N GLU A 151 10.94 -2.47 -1.67
CA GLU A 151 11.50 -2.23 -0.34
C GLU A 151 10.54 -1.38 0.51
N LEU A 152 10.02 -0.29 -0.06
CA LEU A 152 9.07 0.58 0.64
C LEU A 152 7.83 -0.18 1.10
N HIS A 153 7.19 -0.91 0.19
CA HIS A 153 5.98 -1.68 0.51
C HIS A 153 6.25 -2.80 1.54
N LEU A 154 7.43 -3.43 1.49
CA LEU A 154 7.82 -4.42 2.48
C LEU A 154 8.07 -3.82 3.86
N ASP A 155 8.69 -2.64 3.95
CA ASP A 155 8.88 -1.93 5.20
C ASP A 155 7.53 -1.60 5.85
N ILE A 156 6.55 -1.14 5.07
CA ILE A 156 5.18 -0.89 5.53
C ILE A 156 4.54 -2.17 6.09
N LEU A 157 4.57 -3.28 5.34
CA LEU A 157 3.96 -4.55 5.77
C LEU A 157 4.66 -5.14 6.99
N LEU A 158 5.98 -4.97 7.11
CA LEU A 158 6.76 -5.48 8.22
C LEU A 158 6.73 -4.53 9.44
N GLY A 159 6.39 -3.26 9.25
CA GLY A 159 6.42 -2.20 10.26
C GLY A 159 7.84 -1.79 10.64
N LYS A 160 8.71 -1.57 9.64
CA LYS A 160 10.13 -1.24 9.82
C LYS A 160 10.44 0.24 9.66
#